data_AF-A0A2K9LL76-F1
#
_entry.id   AF-A0A2K9LL76-F1
#
_cell.length_a   1.000
_cell.length_b   1.000
_cell.length_c   1.000
_cell.angle_alpha   90.00
_cell.angle_beta   90.00
_cell.angle_gamma   90.00
#
_symmetry.space_group_name_H-M   'P 1'
#
loop_
_entity.id
_entity.type
_entity.pdbx_description
1 polymer ?
#
loop_
_entity_poly.entity_id
_entity_poly.type
_entity_poly.pdbx_seq_one_letter_code
_entity_poly.pdbx_strand_id
1 'polypeptide(L)'
;MQQQYRIDHRIVSEQEAKQEGVYSIYWLDDNGHTQHIHMLDGDQLYKIIYCHQQPPFDTLIQQHRNQHPGVDCECWSTPEHTAQGPQFRATLYDGRGRPLGKALRQEDNEGRLLWEIEYTRDDQFITHTRYHYTGDRLTKVQELDIDGNQISEMELQ
;
A
#
# COMPACT_ATOMS: atom_id res chain seq x y z
N MET A 1 -6.95 -15.78 -7.72
CA MET A 1 -5.99 -14.65 -7.73
C MET A 1 -6.23 -13.73 -8.91
N GLN A 2 -6.57 -12.49 -8.63
CA GLN A 2 -6.79 -11.42 -9.61
C GLN A 2 -5.61 -10.45 -9.57
N GLN A 3 -5.17 -9.97 -10.73
CA GLN A 3 -4.11 -8.95 -10.84
C GLN A 3 -4.71 -7.61 -11.24
N GLN A 4 -4.17 -6.52 -10.68
CA GLN A 4 -4.48 -5.15 -11.09
C GLN A 4 -3.20 -4.34 -11.32
N TYR A 5 -3.12 -3.63 -12.45
CA TYR A 5 -2.05 -2.69 -12.73
C TYR A 5 -2.43 -1.31 -12.22
N ARG A 6 -1.49 -0.64 -11.55
CA ARG A 6 -1.70 0.69 -11.00
C ARG A 6 -0.54 1.64 -11.25
N ILE A 7 -0.89 2.89 -11.55
CA ILE A 7 0.00 4.04 -11.49
C ILE A 7 -0.60 4.98 -10.45
N ASP A 8 0.18 5.30 -9.43
CA ASP A 8 -0.29 5.97 -8.22
C ASP A 8 -1.55 5.25 -7.68
N HIS A 9 -2.70 5.91 -7.74
CA HIS A 9 -3.98 5.39 -7.27
C HIS A 9 -4.91 4.88 -8.38
N ARG A 10 -4.52 5.01 -9.66
CA ARG A 10 -5.36 4.65 -10.81
C ARG A 10 -5.18 3.19 -11.19
N ILE A 11 -6.27 2.47 -11.42
CA ILE A 11 -6.22 1.16 -12.11
C ILE A 11 -6.13 1.44 -13.61
N VAL A 12 -5.09 0.90 -14.25
CA VAL A 12 -4.79 1.13 -15.66
C VAL A 12 -4.71 -0.19 -16.42
N SER A 13 -4.69 -0.11 -17.75
CA SER A 13 -4.39 -1.29 -18.58
C SER A 13 -2.92 -1.67 -18.47
N GLU A 14 -2.58 -2.92 -18.77
CA GLU A 14 -1.18 -3.37 -18.83
C GLU A 14 -0.35 -2.54 -19.84
N GLN A 15 -0.95 -2.15 -20.97
CA GLN A 15 -0.26 -1.38 -22.00
C GLN A 15 0.07 0.04 -21.51
N GLU A 16 -0.84 0.69 -20.80
CA GLU A 16 -0.62 2.02 -20.21
C GLU A 16 0.45 1.96 -19.12
N ALA A 17 0.38 0.95 -18.24
CA ALA A 17 1.38 0.73 -17.19
C ALA A 17 2.80 0.62 -17.77
N LYS A 18 2.97 -0.23 -18.81
CA LYS A 18 4.26 -0.40 -19.49
C LYS A 18 4.79 0.86 -20.16
N GLN A 19 3.91 1.75 -20.62
CA GLN A 19 4.31 3.00 -21.28
C GLN A 19 4.88 4.03 -20.31
N GLU A 20 4.34 4.10 -19.09
CA GLU A 20 4.76 5.06 -18.06
C GLU A 20 6.08 4.66 -17.37
N GLY A 21 6.49 3.40 -17.52
CA GLY A 21 7.73 2.87 -16.97
C GLY A 21 7.59 2.55 -15.49
N VAL A 22 7.13 3.47 -14.63
CA VAL A 22 7.02 3.20 -13.20
C VAL A 22 5.57 2.88 -12.81
N TYR A 23 5.34 1.65 -12.33
CA TYR A 23 4.00 1.18 -11.96
C TYR A 23 4.03 0.01 -10.95
N SER A 24 2.85 -0.32 -10.40
CA SER A 24 2.68 -1.41 -9.44
C SER A 24 1.68 -2.46 -9.92
N ILE A 25 1.91 -3.73 -9.59
CA ILE A 25 0.96 -4.83 -9.81
C ILE A 25 0.50 -5.37 -8.47
N TYR A 26 -0.81 -5.32 -8.23
CA TYR A 26 -1.46 -5.81 -7.02
C TYR A 26 -1.97 -7.24 -7.25
N TRP A 27 -1.61 -8.15 -6.35
CA TRP A 27 -2.09 -9.53 -6.36
C TRP A 27 -3.14 -9.72 -5.28
N LEU A 28 -4.38 -9.95 -5.70
CA LEU A 28 -5.52 -10.06 -4.80
C LEU A 28 -5.88 -11.52 -4.54
N ASP A 29 -6.22 -11.83 -3.28
CA ASP A 29 -6.85 -13.10 -2.92
C ASP A 29 -8.32 -13.17 -3.40
N ASP A 30 -8.99 -14.28 -3.13
CA ASP A 30 -10.36 -14.50 -3.60
C ASP A 30 -11.40 -13.59 -2.92
N ASN A 31 -11.02 -12.91 -1.83
CA ASN A 31 -11.82 -11.89 -1.16
C ASN A 31 -11.45 -10.46 -1.60
N GLY A 32 -10.52 -10.30 -2.53
CA GLY A 32 -10.08 -9.00 -3.02
C GLY A 32 -9.02 -8.32 -2.13
N HIS A 33 -8.50 -8.99 -1.10
CA HIS A 33 -7.44 -8.40 -0.28
C HIS A 33 -6.09 -8.47 -0.98
N THR A 34 -5.30 -7.41 -0.87
CA THR A 34 -3.96 -7.36 -1.43
C THR A 34 -3.05 -8.32 -0.66
N GLN A 35 -2.49 -9.31 -1.34
CA GLN A 35 -1.52 -10.24 -0.77
C GLN A 35 -0.10 -9.69 -0.87
N HIS A 36 0.26 -9.18 -2.04
CA HIS A 36 1.52 -8.50 -2.28
C HIS A 36 1.43 -7.55 -3.48
N ILE A 37 2.37 -6.61 -3.51
CA ILE A 37 2.50 -5.58 -4.54
C ILE A 37 3.89 -5.73 -5.17
N HIS A 38 3.94 -5.84 -6.50
CA HIS A 38 5.18 -5.78 -7.25
C HIS A 38 5.39 -4.36 -7.73
N MET A 39 6.56 -3.78 -7.46
CA MET A 39 6.95 -2.45 -7.91
C MET A 39 7.91 -2.60 -9.09
N LEU A 40 7.53 -2.02 -10.23
CA LEU A 40 8.28 -2.11 -11.48
C LEU A 40 8.81 -0.74 -11.93
N ASP A 41 10.00 -0.77 -12.53
CA ASP A 41 10.58 0.31 -13.33
C ASP A 41 10.87 -0.27 -14.73
N GLY A 42 10.10 0.16 -15.72
CA GLY A 42 9.86 -0.56 -16.96
C GLY A 42 9.35 -1.98 -16.69
N ASP A 43 10.03 -2.95 -17.30
CA ASP A 43 9.78 -4.38 -17.07
C ASP A 43 10.61 -4.94 -15.89
N GLN A 44 11.42 -4.11 -15.21
CA GLN A 44 12.29 -4.54 -14.12
C GLN A 44 11.57 -4.50 -12.78
N LEU A 45 11.40 -5.66 -12.16
CA LEU A 45 10.98 -5.77 -10.76
C LEU A 45 12.12 -5.33 -9.84
N TYR A 46 11.88 -4.35 -8.98
CA TYR A 46 12.89 -3.88 -8.02
C TYR A 46 12.46 -4.03 -6.56
N LYS A 47 11.16 -4.10 -6.26
CA LYS A 47 10.65 -4.31 -4.90
C LYS A 47 9.37 -5.15 -4.88
N ILE A 48 9.23 -6.02 -3.88
CA ILE A 48 7.99 -6.69 -3.53
C ILE A 48 7.53 -6.25 -2.13
N ILE A 49 6.31 -5.76 -2.00
CA ILE A 49 5.70 -5.42 -0.71
C ILE A 49 4.73 -6.55 -0.35
N TYR A 50 5.01 -7.30 0.71
CA TYR A 50 4.09 -8.31 1.24
C TYR A 50 3.09 -7.66 2.19
N CYS A 51 1.80 -7.89 1.97
CA CYS A 51 0.73 -7.24 2.73
C CYS A 51 0.08 -8.21 3.72
N HIS A 52 -0.47 -7.67 4.80
CA HIS A 52 -1.19 -8.41 5.85
C HIS A 52 -0.41 -9.56 6.50
N GLN A 53 0.90 -9.42 6.64
CA GLN A 53 1.77 -10.46 7.18
C GLN A 53 1.77 -10.44 8.72
N GLN A 54 1.85 -11.62 9.34
CA GLN A 54 2.04 -11.70 10.79
C GLN A 54 3.53 -11.87 11.13
N PRO A 55 4.09 -11.07 12.05
CA PRO A 55 5.45 -11.30 12.53
C PRO A 55 5.54 -12.62 13.31
N PRO A 56 6.73 -13.29 13.31
CA PRO A 56 8.02 -12.82 12.79
C PRO A 56 8.18 -13.02 11.27
N PHE A 57 8.91 -12.11 10.62
CA PHE A 57 9.07 -12.10 9.15
C PHE A 57 10.32 -12.85 8.64
N ASP A 58 11.13 -13.44 9.51
CA ASP A 58 12.43 -14.03 9.13
C ASP A 58 12.30 -15.08 8.03
N THR A 59 11.34 -15.99 8.16
CA THR A 59 11.07 -17.03 7.17
C THR A 59 10.63 -16.43 5.83
N LEU A 60 9.73 -15.45 5.86
CA LEU A 60 9.23 -14.76 4.66
C LEU A 60 10.36 -14.03 3.93
N ILE A 61 11.18 -13.27 4.67
CA ILE A 61 12.34 -12.55 4.14
C ILE A 61 13.37 -13.51 3.57
N GLN A 62 13.63 -14.64 4.23
CA GLN A 62 14.54 -15.66 3.72
C GLN A 62 14.01 -16.30 2.43
N GLN A 63 12.73 -16.63 2.38
CA GLN A 63 12.08 -17.16 1.17
C GLN A 63 12.15 -16.15 0.02
N HIS A 64 11.84 -14.88 0.29
CA HIS A 64 11.94 -13.80 -0.70
C HIS A 64 13.34 -13.73 -1.30
N ARG A 65 14.39 -13.68 -0.47
CA ARG A 65 15.79 -13.59 -0.97
C ARG A 65 16.19 -14.76 -1.83
N ASN A 66 15.65 -15.96 -1.57
CA ASN A 66 15.93 -17.15 -2.37
C ASN A 66 15.17 -17.14 -3.71
N GLN A 67 13.93 -16.65 -3.72
CA GLN A 67 13.05 -16.63 -4.89
C GLN A 67 13.31 -15.44 -5.82
N HIS A 68 13.71 -14.30 -5.25
CA HIS A 68 13.88 -13.03 -5.95
C HIS A 68 15.26 -12.41 -5.63
N PRO A 69 16.36 -13.02 -6.11
CA PRO A 69 17.70 -12.49 -5.83
C PRO A 69 17.86 -11.07 -6.38
N GLY A 70 18.28 -10.13 -5.54
CA GLY A 70 18.53 -8.73 -5.93
C GLY A 70 17.29 -7.84 -6.01
N VAL A 71 16.11 -8.37 -5.65
CA VAL A 71 14.87 -7.59 -5.47
C VAL A 71 14.74 -7.23 -3.99
N ASP A 72 14.32 -6.01 -3.69
CA ASP A 72 14.05 -5.60 -2.32
C ASP A 72 12.69 -6.12 -1.82
N CYS A 73 12.53 -6.25 -0.52
CA CYS A 73 11.22 -6.49 0.07
C CYS A 73 10.90 -5.60 1.27
N GLU A 74 9.60 -5.37 1.43
CA GLU A 74 8.99 -4.76 2.60
C GLU A 74 7.78 -5.59 3.03
N CYS A 75 7.39 -5.48 4.29
CA CYS A 75 6.25 -6.22 4.85
C CYS A 75 5.33 -5.26 5.59
N TRP A 76 4.08 -5.13 5.16
CA TRP A 76 3.01 -4.56 5.97
C TRP A 76 2.45 -5.63 6.89
N SER A 77 2.38 -5.32 8.19
CA SER A 77 1.74 -6.22 9.14
C SER A 77 0.25 -6.37 8.87
N THR A 78 -0.34 -7.46 9.36
CA THR A 78 -1.80 -7.56 9.47
C THR A 78 -2.35 -6.32 10.20
N PRO A 79 -3.37 -5.64 9.64
CA PRO A 79 -4.15 -4.63 10.32
C PRO A 79 -4.61 -5.06 11.72
N GLU A 80 -4.28 -4.26 12.73
CA GLU A 80 -4.80 -4.43 14.08
C GLU A 80 -5.90 -3.39 14.34
N HIS A 81 -7.13 -3.86 14.59
CA HIS A 81 -8.23 -2.97 14.95
C HIS A 81 -7.90 -2.18 16.21
N THR A 82 -8.10 -0.86 16.13
CA THR A 82 -8.02 -0.02 17.32
C THR A 82 -9.28 -0.17 18.16
N ALA A 83 -9.20 0.19 19.44
CA ALA A 83 -10.38 0.21 20.31
C ALA A 83 -11.43 1.27 19.91
N GLN A 84 -11.18 2.10 18.89
CA GLN A 84 -11.92 3.33 18.57
C GLN A 84 -12.55 3.32 17.17
N GLY A 85 -13.15 2.20 16.76
CA GLY A 85 -13.98 2.10 15.54
C GLY A 85 -13.32 1.31 14.39
N PRO A 86 -13.70 1.55 13.11
CA PRO A 86 -13.21 0.79 11.95
C PRO A 86 -11.75 1.15 11.57
N GLN A 87 -11.02 1.79 12.48
CA GLN A 87 -9.63 2.15 12.29
C GLN A 87 -8.75 0.97 12.61
N PHE A 88 -7.69 0.81 11.83
CA PHE A 88 -6.67 -0.19 12.07
C PHE A 88 -5.28 0.39 11.92
N ARG A 89 -4.34 -0.23 12.63
CA ARG A 89 -2.91 0.08 12.55
C ARG A 89 -2.21 -0.99 11.78
N ALA A 90 -1.32 -0.57 10.88
CA ALA A 90 -0.36 -1.45 10.24
C ALA A 90 1.05 -0.88 10.48
N THR A 91 2.04 -1.75 10.54
CA THR A 91 3.45 -1.36 10.62
C THR A 91 4.16 -1.88 9.38
N LEU A 92 4.95 -1.02 8.74
CA LEU A 92 5.80 -1.36 7.61
C LEU A 92 7.17 -1.78 8.13
N TYR A 93 7.66 -2.91 7.64
CA TYR A 93 8.97 -3.45 7.98
C TYR A 93 9.84 -3.55 6.73
N ASP A 94 11.14 -3.31 6.87
CA ASP A 94 12.12 -3.51 5.80
C ASP A 94 12.41 -5.00 5.56
N GLY A 95 13.17 -5.30 4.50
CA GLY A 95 13.64 -6.64 4.18
C GLY A 95 14.65 -7.23 5.16
N ARG A 96 14.79 -6.66 6.36
CA ARG A 96 15.51 -7.21 7.53
C ARG A 96 14.59 -7.34 8.75
N GLY A 97 13.29 -7.11 8.61
CA GLY A 97 12.30 -7.19 9.68
C GLY A 97 12.34 -6.00 10.64
N ARG A 98 12.96 -4.88 10.26
CA ARG A 98 13.03 -3.68 11.11
C ARG A 98 11.87 -2.73 10.76
N PRO A 99 11.18 -2.14 11.75
CA PRO A 99 10.11 -1.20 11.48
C PRO A 99 10.66 0.04 10.78
N LEU A 100 10.04 0.41 9.66
CA LEU A 100 10.30 1.61 8.85
C LEU A 100 9.28 2.70 9.11
N GLY A 101 8.02 2.30 9.26
CA GLY A 101 6.90 3.22 9.37
C GLY A 101 5.66 2.57 9.94
N LYS A 102 4.66 3.41 10.21
CA LYS A 102 3.36 2.99 10.73
C LYS A 102 2.30 3.70 9.90
N ALA A 103 1.19 3.01 9.65
CA ALA A 103 0.02 3.62 9.06
C ALA A 103 -1.15 3.47 10.03
N LEU A 104 -1.89 4.56 10.21
CA LEU A 104 -3.24 4.54 10.74
C LEU A 104 -4.18 4.67 9.56
N ARG A 105 -5.11 3.72 9.42
CA ARG A 105 -6.00 3.65 8.26
C ARG A 105 -7.43 3.49 8.71
N GLN A 106 -8.34 3.94 7.86
CA GLN A 106 -9.75 3.65 8.00
C GLN A 106 -10.29 3.18 6.66
N GLU A 107 -11.01 2.06 6.68
CA GLU A 107 -11.78 1.56 5.54
C GLU A 107 -13.28 1.73 5.80
N ASP A 108 -14.08 1.68 4.74
CA ASP A 108 -15.52 1.49 4.84
C ASP A 108 -15.89 0.01 5.04
N ASN A 109 -17.19 -0.29 5.07
CA ASN A 109 -17.70 -1.66 5.28
C ASN A 109 -17.39 -2.63 4.13
N GLU A 110 -16.92 -2.11 2.99
CA GLU A 110 -16.56 -2.89 1.80
C GLU A 110 -15.03 -3.01 1.66
N GLY A 111 -14.26 -2.53 2.64
CA GLY A 111 -12.81 -2.57 2.64
C GLY A 111 -12.15 -1.48 1.79
N ARG A 112 -12.88 -0.45 1.37
CA ARG A 112 -12.30 0.67 0.62
C ARG A 112 -11.66 1.65 1.58
N LEU A 113 -10.39 1.96 1.36
CA LEU A 113 -9.63 2.91 2.18
C LEU A 113 -10.24 4.31 2.08
N LEU A 114 -10.71 4.88 3.18
CA LEU A 114 -11.28 6.23 3.25
C LEU A 114 -10.21 7.26 3.53
N TRP A 115 -9.26 6.94 4.40
CA TRP A 115 -8.08 7.74 4.66
C TRP A 115 -6.95 6.90 5.26
N GLU A 116 -5.73 7.41 5.10
CA GLU A 116 -4.51 6.88 5.68
C GLU A 116 -3.66 8.01 6.23
N ILE A 117 -3.03 7.79 7.37
CA ILE A 117 -1.96 8.65 7.89
C ILE A 117 -0.72 7.79 8.06
N GLU A 118 0.34 8.15 7.36
CA GLU A 118 1.63 7.49 7.49
C GLU A 118 2.56 8.26 8.41
N TYR A 119 3.30 7.49 9.19
CA TYR A 119 4.31 7.97 10.12
C TYR A 119 5.60 7.21 9.87
N THR A 120 6.72 7.86 10.14
CA THR A 120 8.00 7.16 10.34
C THR A 120 7.90 6.24 11.55
N ARG A 121 8.85 5.32 11.70
CA ARG A 121 8.94 4.46 12.90
C ARG A 121 8.95 5.25 14.23
N ASP A 122 9.48 6.47 14.20
CA ASP A 122 9.68 7.37 15.33
C ASP A 122 8.49 8.33 15.53
N ASP A 123 7.33 7.99 14.95
CA ASP A 123 6.06 8.70 15.04
C ASP A 123 6.08 10.13 14.47
N GLN A 124 7.07 10.43 13.60
CA GLN A 124 7.04 11.65 12.80
C GLN A 124 6.06 11.49 11.64
N PHE A 125 5.15 12.45 11.50
CA PHE A 125 4.20 12.53 10.38
C PHE A 125 4.93 12.51 9.03
N ILE A 126 4.42 11.70 8.10
CA ILE A 126 4.86 11.67 6.71
C ILE A 126 3.79 12.28 5.81
N THR A 127 2.59 11.69 5.82
CA THR A 127 1.47 12.13 4.98
C THR A 127 0.13 11.77 5.61
N HIS A 128 -0.91 12.50 5.21
CA HIS A 128 -2.30 12.15 5.46
C HIS A 128 -3.06 12.22 4.15
N THR A 129 -3.54 11.07 3.69
CA THR A 129 -4.22 10.94 2.42
C THR A 129 -5.69 10.62 2.65
N ARG A 130 -6.59 11.34 1.97
CA ARG A 130 -8.02 11.04 1.91
C ARG A 130 -8.40 10.56 0.53
N TYR A 131 -9.29 9.56 0.51
CA TYR A 131 -9.78 8.92 -0.70
C TYR A 131 -11.28 9.15 -0.79
N HIS A 132 -11.73 9.70 -1.93
CA HIS A 132 -13.14 9.97 -2.16
C HIS A 132 -13.66 9.09 -3.29
N TYR A 133 -14.83 8.51 -3.07
CA TYR A 133 -15.46 7.58 -3.99
C TYR A 133 -16.81 8.12 -4.47
N THR A 134 -17.14 7.85 -5.72
CA THR A 134 -18.49 8.00 -6.28
C THR A 134 -18.98 6.61 -6.68
N GLY A 135 -19.88 6.04 -5.87
CA GLY A 135 -20.16 4.60 -5.95
C GLY A 135 -18.89 3.81 -5.65
N ASP A 136 -18.57 2.84 -6.50
CA ASP A 136 -17.39 1.96 -6.32
C ASP A 136 -16.09 2.53 -6.89
N ARG A 137 -16.13 3.73 -7.47
CA ARG A 137 -15.00 4.33 -8.16
C ARG A 137 -14.33 5.39 -7.30
N LEU A 138 -13.01 5.25 -7.10
CA LEU A 138 -12.18 6.32 -6.55
C LEU A 138 -12.14 7.49 -7.55
N THR A 139 -12.60 8.65 -7.12
CA THR A 139 -12.69 9.85 -7.96
C THR A 139 -11.71 10.92 -7.56
N LYS A 140 -11.24 10.92 -6.30
CA LYS A 140 -10.34 11.97 -5.83
C LYS A 140 -9.44 11.49 -4.72
N VAL A 141 -8.19 11.94 -4.76
CA VAL A 141 -7.21 11.75 -3.69
C VAL A 141 -6.73 13.12 -3.23
N GLN A 142 -6.75 13.33 -1.91
CA GLN A 142 -6.36 14.60 -1.28
C GLN A 142 -5.26 14.33 -0.27
N GLU A 143 -4.12 15.02 -0.40
CA GLU A 143 -3.06 14.98 0.61
C GLU A 143 -3.19 16.17 1.53
N LEU A 144 -3.03 15.92 2.81
CA LEU A 144 -3.17 16.87 3.89
C LEU A 144 -1.87 16.95 4.69
N ASP A 145 -1.60 18.11 5.28
CA ASP A 145 -0.56 18.25 6.30
C ASP A 145 -1.01 17.71 7.65
N ILE A 146 -0.14 17.80 8.64
CA ILE A 146 -0.40 17.33 10.01
C ILE A 146 -1.59 18.04 10.67
N ASP A 147 -1.87 19.28 10.28
CA ASP A 147 -2.98 20.08 10.80
C ASP A 147 -4.28 19.82 10.03
N GLY A 148 -4.24 18.99 8.98
CA GLY A 148 -5.37 18.65 8.12
C GLY A 148 -5.64 19.67 7.02
N ASN A 149 -4.71 20.60 6.75
CA ASN A 149 -4.82 21.50 5.62
C ASN A 149 -4.42 20.77 4.34
N GLN A 150 -5.11 21.06 3.24
CA GLN A 150 -4.81 20.48 1.95
C GLN A 150 -3.44 20.95 1.43
N ILE A 151 -2.56 19.99 1.17
CA ILE A 151 -1.29 20.18 0.47
C ILE A 151 -1.49 20.00 -1.03
N SER A 152 -2.19 18.93 -1.42
CA SER A 152 -2.40 18.56 -2.82
C SER A 152 -3.75 17.89 -3.02
N GLU A 153 -4.24 17.91 -4.27
CA GLU A 153 -5.44 17.19 -4.67
C GLU A 153 -5.28 16.72 -6.11
N MET A 154 -5.71 15.49 -6.36
CA MET A 154 -5.75 14.88 -7.68
C MET A 154 -7.15 14.32 -7.93
N GLU A 155 -7.82 14.87 -8.93
CA GLU A 155 -9.06 14.33 -9.48
C GLU A 155 -8.72 13.21 -10.48
N LEU A 156 -9.39 12.07 -10.34
CA LEU A 156 -9.25 10.89 -11.18
C LEU A 156 -10.39 10.87 -12.21
N GLN A 157 -10.04 11.02 -13.50
CA GLN A 157 -10.97 10.97 -14.62
C GLN A 157 -11.48 9.56 -14.90
#